data_AF-A0A962YGI3-F1
#
_entry.id   AF-A0A962YGI3-F1
#
_cell.length_a   1.000
_cell.length_b   1.000
_cell.length_c   1.000
_cell.angle_alpha   90.00
_cell.angle_beta   90.00
_cell.angle_gamma   90.00
#
_symmetry.space_group_name_H-M   'P 1'
#
loop_
_entity.id
_entity.type
_entity.pdbx_description
1 polymer ?
#
loop_
_entity_poly.entity_id
_entity_poly.type
_entity_poly.pdbx_seq_one_letter_code
_entity_poly.pdbx_strand_id
1 'polypeptide(L)'
;MPHHKIERALAAELAELSRTGKRKGCETIISGVVPASGSKGPRYRLAGEGGRLYLRMNSNSYLGLSLQHEVQTAEEQAVRAYGTGPGAVRFISGTWAPHVALEQRLAEFHGREACMIFSSAYATVMGVLPVLITAETAVISDELNHNCIINAMRLARPKERHIYPHLDLNALDARLAEAAANCRRIIIVSDGVFSMRGDFAPLDKILDLARRYDERCPENVLVIADDSHGVGAFGATGRGSEEHTGGAVDLLVGTLGKAIGVNGGYVVGSQILIDYLREHSPFYIYSNPITPGEAAAAQAAIDVID
;
A
#
# COMPACT_ATOMS: atom_id res chain seq x y z
N MET A 1 17.27 28.37 22.00
CA MET A 1 18.28 27.43 22.52
C MET A 1 19.03 26.83 21.34
N PRO A 2 20.37 26.80 21.32
CA PRO A 2 21.12 26.26 20.17
C PRO A 2 21.03 24.73 20.11
N HIS A 3 20.87 24.18 18.90
CA HIS A 3 20.68 22.73 18.63
C HIS A 3 21.93 21.86 18.89
N HIS A 4 23.06 22.45 19.29
CA HIS A 4 24.36 21.79 19.48
C HIS A 4 24.36 20.50 20.33
N LYS A 5 23.48 20.37 21.34
CA LYS A 5 23.41 19.16 22.18
C LYS A 5 22.73 18.01 21.43
N ILE A 6 21.63 18.30 20.74
CA ILE A 6 20.91 17.28 19.97
C ILE A 6 21.70 16.88 18.73
N GLU A 7 22.36 17.82 18.04
CA GLU A 7 23.23 17.54 16.91
C GLU A 7 24.36 16.57 17.29
N ARG A 8 24.97 16.74 18.47
CA ARG A 8 26.01 15.84 18.95
C ARG A 8 25.50 14.41 19.20
N ALA A 9 24.32 14.29 19.81
CA ALA A 9 23.69 12.99 20.06
C ALA A 9 23.34 12.30 18.73
N LEU A 10 22.66 13.02 17.82
CA LEU A 10 22.29 12.49 16.51
C LEU A 10 23.52 12.15 15.65
N ALA A 11 24.59 12.94 15.72
CA ALA A 11 25.84 12.63 15.03
C ALA A 11 26.47 11.32 15.53
N ALA A 12 26.41 11.04 16.84
CA ALA A 12 26.88 9.78 17.39
C ALA A 12 26.06 8.59 16.86
N GLU A 13 24.73 8.72 16.78
CA GLU A 13 23.85 7.70 16.19
C GLU A 13 24.14 7.48 14.70
N LEU A 14 24.33 8.56 13.93
CA LEU A 14 24.69 8.47 12.50
C LEU A 14 26.07 7.84 12.28
N ALA A 15 27.03 8.12 13.17
CA ALA A 15 28.34 7.49 13.14
C ALA A 15 28.23 5.98 13.42
N GLU A 16 27.37 5.58 14.36
CA GLU A 16 27.11 4.18 14.66
C GLU A 16 26.44 3.43 13.49
N LEU A 17 25.45 4.05 12.82
CA LEU A 17 24.86 3.51 11.60
C LEU A 17 25.90 3.35 10.48
N SER A 18 26.86 4.28 10.39
CA SER A 18 27.96 4.20 9.42
C SER A 18 28.90 3.04 9.77
N ARG A 19 29.30 2.94 11.05
CA ARG A 19 30.19 1.88 11.58
C ARG A 19 29.61 0.49 11.38
N THR A 20 28.29 0.34 11.49
CA THR A 20 27.57 -0.94 11.33
C THR A 20 27.14 -1.22 9.90
N GLY A 21 27.46 -0.36 8.94
CA GLY A 21 27.05 -0.52 7.53
C GLY A 21 25.54 -0.40 7.29
N LYS A 22 24.77 0.06 8.28
CA LYS A 22 23.30 0.21 8.19
C LYS A 22 22.88 1.57 7.65
N ARG A 23 23.80 2.53 7.56
CA ARG A 23 23.52 3.84 6.99
C ARG A 23 23.23 3.68 5.49
N LYS A 24 22.01 4.02 5.08
CA LYS A 24 21.56 3.95 3.68
C LYS A 24 22.37 4.85 2.73
N GLY A 25 22.93 5.95 3.24
CA GLY A 25 24.01 6.69 2.56
C GLY A 25 23.59 7.43 1.29
N CYS A 26 24.54 7.58 0.36
CA CYS A 26 24.40 8.33 -0.89
C CYS A 26 23.39 7.67 -1.83
N GLU A 27 22.41 8.45 -2.27
CA GLU A 27 21.39 8.00 -3.22
C GLU A 27 21.95 7.90 -4.64
N THR A 28 21.59 6.84 -5.36
CA THR A 28 21.87 6.74 -6.80
C THR A 28 20.88 7.61 -7.57
N ILE A 29 21.39 8.68 -8.21
CA ILE A 29 20.57 9.64 -8.95
C ILE A 29 20.40 9.19 -10.40
N ILE A 30 19.17 8.84 -10.78
CA ILE A 30 18.80 8.61 -12.18
C ILE A 30 18.65 9.98 -12.86
N SER A 31 19.49 10.26 -13.85
CA SER A 31 19.51 11.54 -14.58
C SER A 31 18.80 11.48 -15.94
N GLY A 32 18.36 10.30 -16.36
CA GLY A 32 17.58 10.15 -17.58
C GLY A 32 17.23 8.70 -17.88
N VAL A 33 16.20 8.53 -18.70
CA VAL A 33 15.75 7.22 -19.21
C VAL A 33 15.92 7.22 -20.72
N VAL A 34 16.50 6.14 -21.24
CA VAL A 34 16.57 5.84 -22.66
C VAL A 34 15.50 4.77 -22.94
N PRO A 35 14.53 5.04 -23.84
CA PRO A 35 13.49 4.09 -24.17
C PRO A 35 14.03 2.74 -24.65
N ALA A 36 13.19 1.71 -24.57
CA ALA A 36 13.49 0.43 -25.20
C ALA A 36 13.70 0.60 -26.71
N SER A 37 14.59 -0.19 -27.30
CA SER A 37 14.88 -0.15 -28.73
C SER A 37 15.33 -1.52 -29.23
N GLY A 38 14.68 -2.02 -30.29
CA GLY A 38 14.90 -3.36 -30.83
C GLY A 38 14.71 -4.43 -29.75
N SER A 39 15.72 -5.28 -29.54
CA SER A 39 15.71 -6.34 -28.51
C SER A 39 16.15 -5.87 -27.12
N LYS A 40 16.40 -4.57 -26.91
CA LYS A 40 16.86 -4.03 -25.63
C LYS A 40 15.73 -3.31 -24.92
N GLY A 41 15.44 -3.71 -23.69
CA GLY A 41 14.60 -2.94 -22.77
C GLY A 41 15.18 -1.55 -22.44
N PRO A 42 14.50 -0.74 -21.61
CA PRO A 42 14.95 0.60 -21.27
C PRO A 42 16.34 0.60 -20.61
N ARG A 43 17.03 1.74 -20.72
CA ARG A 43 18.32 1.98 -20.07
C ARG A 43 18.29 3.27 -19.26
N TYR A 44 19.10 3.34 -18.22
CA TYR A 44 19.12 4.47 -17.28
C TYR A 44 20.48 5.14 -17.28
N ARG A 45 20.47 6.48 -17.28
CA ARG A 45 21.66 7.30 -17.05
C ARG A 45 21.74 7.62 -15.56
N LEU A 46 22.94 7.53 -15.01
CA LEU A 46 23.22 7.86 -13.61
C LEU A 46 24.08 9.12 -13.56
N ALA A 47 23.78 10.01 -12.62
CA ALA A 47 24.59 11.22 -12.41
C ALA A 47 26.01 10.83 -11.96
N GLY A 48 27.05 11.49 -12.51
CA GLY A 48 28.46 11.22 -12.17
C GLY A 48 29.10 10.02 -12.88
N GLU A 49 28.34 9.24 -13.66
CA GLU A 49 28.81 7.96 -14.24
C GLU A 49 29.29 8.06 -15.71
N GLY A 50 29.76 9.25 -16.12
CA GLY A 50 30.43 9.43 -17.43
C GLY A 50 29.59 9.06 -18.66
N GLY A 51 28.26 9.17 -18.59
CA GLY A 51 27.36 8.86 -19.70
C GLY A 51 27.09 7.37 -19.94
N ARG A 52 27.60 6.47 -19.09
CA ARG A 52 27.33 5.03 -19.15
C ARG A 52 25.84 4.74 -18.96
N LEU A 53 25.34 3.75 -19.69
CA LEU A 53 23.96 3.29 -19.64
C LEU A 53 23.84 2.02 -18.78
N TYR A 54 22.86 2.02 -17.88
CA TYR A 54 22.64 0.95 -16.92
C TYR A 54 21.29 0.25 -17.12
N LEU A 55 21.23 -1.01 -16.68
CA LEU A 55 19.99 -1.76 -16.48
C LEU A 55 19.55 -1.61 -15.03
N ARG A 56 18.26 -1.35 -14.79
CA ARG A 56 17.69 -1.28 -13.45
C ARG A 56 17.05 -2.63 -13.11
N MET A 57 17.73 -3.42 -12.29
CA MET A 57 17.29 -4.78 -11.89
C MET A 57 16.66 -4.85 -10.49
N ASN A 58 16.48 -3.71 -9.83
CA ASN A 58 15.94 -3.58 -8.47
C ASN A 58 14.70 -2.67 -8.42
N SER A 59 13.99 -2.54 -9.54
CA SER A 59 12.77 -1.71 -9.64
C SER A 59 11.55 -2.50 -9.19
N ASN A 60 10.60 -1.83 -8.53
CA ASN A 60 9.26 -2.37 -8.31
C ASN A 60 8.27 -2.01 -9.45
N SER A 61 8.72 -1.32 -10.49
CA SER A 61 7.94 -1.13 -11.73
C SER A 61 7.94 -2.43 -12.53
N TYR A 62 7.16 -3.41 -12.05
CA TYR A 62 7.20 -4.80 -12.52
C TYR A 62 6.82 -4.94 -14.00
N LEU A 63 5.83 -4.17 -14.43
CA LEU A 63 5.30 -4.20 -15.80
C LEU A 63 5.88 -3.10 -16.70
N GLY A 64 6.65 -2.16 -16.14
CA GLY A 64 7.18 -1.03 -16.89
C GLY A 64 6.13 -0.01 -17.36
N LEU A 65 4.91 -0.03 -16.79
CA LEU A 65 3.80 0.83 -17.22
C LEU A 65 4.10 2.34 -17.12
N SER A 66 4.98 2.73 -16.21
CA SER A 66 5.45 4.12 -16.08
C SER A 66 6.16 4.67 -17.33
N LEU A 67 6.53 3.81 -18.29
CA LEU A 67 7.16 4.20 -19.56
C LEU A 67 6.25 3.96 -20.77
N GLN A 68 4.99 3.56 -20.56
CA GLN A 68 4.01 3.38 -21.63
C GLN A 68 3.48 4.73 -22.10
N HIS A 69 3.31 4.85 -23.42
CA HIS A 69 2.94 6.10 -24.06
C HIS A 69 1.55 6.57 -23.60
N GLU A 70 0.60 5.64 -23.46
CA GLU A 70 -0.77 5.90 -23.03
C GLU A 70 -0.82 6.46 -21.60
N VAL A 71 -0.02 5.89 -20.70
CA VAL A 71 0.08 6.31 -19.29
C VAL A 71 0.69 7.71 -19.17
N GLN A 72 1.79 7.97 -19.89
CA GLN A 72 2.44 9.28 -19.92
C GLN A 72 1.51 10.35 -20.53
N THR A 73 0.81 10.00 -21.60
CA THR A 73 -0.13 10.92 -22.27
C THR A 73 -1.28 11.30 -21.35
N ALA A 74 -1.83 10.34 -20.59
CA ALA A 74 -2.89 10.61 -19.62
C ALA A 74 -2.42 11.59 -18.52
N GLU A 75 -1.20 11.41 -18.01
CA GLU A 75 -0.59 12.33 -17.05
C GLU A 75 -0.48 13.76 -17.63
N GLU A 76 0.12 13.88 -18.81
CA GLU A 76 0.34 15.17 -19.47
C GLU A 76 -0.96 15.92 -19.75
N GLN A 77 -1.99 15.21 -20.22
CA GLN A 77 -3.30 15.80 -20.50
C GLN A 77 -3.97 16.31 -19.22
N ALA A 78 -3.94 15.52 -18.15
CA ALA A 78 -4.50 15.94 -16.87
C ALA A 78 -3.74 17.13 -16.28
N VAL A 79 -2.41 17.16 -16.36
CA VAL A 79 -1.61 18.32 -15.93
C VAL A 79 -1.96 19.58 -16.72
N ARG A 80 -2.20 19.48 -18.04
CA ARG A 80 -2.63 20.64 -18.85
C ARG A 80 -4.03 21.12 -18.49
N ALA A 81 -4.95 20.21 -18.16
CA ALA A 81 -6.33 20.54 -17.85
C ALA A 81 -6.52 21.08 -16.42
N TYR A 82 -5.77 20.53 -15.47
CA TYR A 82 -6.00 20.76 -14.04
C TYR A 82 -4.82 21.42 -13.32
N GLY A 83 -3.61 21.36 -13.87
CA GLY A 83 -2.38 21.80 -13.21
C GLY A 83 -1.68 20.69 -12.41
N THR A 84 -0.66 21.05 -11.65
CA THR A 84 0.26 20.10 -11.00
C THR A 84 -0.24 19.50 -9.70
N GLY A 85 -1.29 20.06 -9.09
CA GLY A 85 -1.81 19.56 -7.82
C GLY A 85 -2.91 20.44 -7.24
N PRO A 86 -3.71 19.91 -6.30
CA PRO A 86 -4.87 20.63 -5.77
C PRO A 86 -4.55 21.80 -4.86
N GLY A 87 -3.36 21.84 -4.26
CA GLY A 87 -2.99 22.85 -3.26
C GLY A 87 -3.84 22.81 -1.98
N ALA A 88 -4.68 21.78 -1.81
CA ALA A 88 -5.58 21.61 -0.68
C ALA A 88 -5.93 20.13 -0.45
N VAL A 89 -6.44 19.85 0.74
CA VAL A 89 -6.95 18.52 1.14
C VAL A 89 -8.29 18.21 0.47
N ARG A 90 -8.66 16.93 0.41
CA ARG A 90 -9.84 16.45 -0.35
C ARG A 90 -11.14 17.17 -0.01
N PHE A 91 -11.44 17.41 1.26
CA PHE A 91 -12.70 18.03 1.69
C PHE A 91 -12.70 19.57 1.58
N ILE A 92 -11.54 20.21 1.41
CA ILE A 92 -11.41 21.68 1.24
C ILE A 92 -11.02 21.95 -0.22
N SER A 93 -11.94 21.70 -1.15
CA SER A 93 -11.73 21.95 -2.59
C SER A 93 -10.52 21.23 -3.24
N GLY A 94 -9.98 20.19 -2.60
CA GLY A 94 -8.86 19.39 -3.14
C GLY A 94 -9.27 18.10 -3.86
N THR A 95 -10.57 17.84 -4.02
CA THR A 95 -11.08 16.70 -4.79
C THR A 95 -11.38 17.11 -6.22
N TRP A 96 -10.61 16.59 -7.18
CA TRP A 96 -10.78 16.88 -8.60
C TRP A 96 -11.29 15.64 -9.36
N ALA A 97 -11.84 15.85 -10.55
CA ALA A 97 -12.46 14.78 -11.34
C ALA A 97 -11.56 13.54 -11.55
N PRO A 98 -10.25 13.67 -11.83
CA PRO A 98 -9.37 12.49 -11.93
C PRO A 98 -9.26 11.65 -10.66
N HIS A 99 -9.39 12.26 -9.47
CA HIS A 99 -9.37 11.51 -8.20
C HIS A 99 -10.62 10.62 -8.07
N VAL A 100 -11.79 11.17 -8.41
CA VAL A 100 -13.07 10.45 -8.34
C VAL A 100 -13.13 9.35 -9.39
N ALA A 101 -12.68 9.63 -10.61
CA ALA A 101 -12.64 8.66 -11.69
C ALA A 101 -11.71 7.48 -11.37
N LEU A 102 -10.53 7.76 -10.81
CA LEU A 102 -9.61 6.70 -10.36
C LEU A 102 -10.22 5.85 -9.24
N GLU A 103 -10.86 6.47 -8.23
CA GLU A 103 -11.52 5.73 -7.15
C GLU A 103 -12.63 4.80 -7.69
N GLN A 104 -13.46 5.29 -8.62
CA GLN A 104 -14.48 4.47 -9.27
C GLN A 104 -13.86 3.31 -10.05
N ARG A 105 -12.85 3.60 -10.88
CA ARG A 105 -12.18 2.59 -11.69
C ARG A 105 -11.49 1.51 -10.86
N LEU A 106 -10.86 1.89 -9.75
CA LEU A 106 -10.25 0.95 -8.80
C LEU A 106 -11.30 0.06 -8.12
N ALA A 107 -12.45 0.62 -7.74
CA ALA A 107 -13.55 -0.17 -7.18
C ALA A 107 -14.06 -1.20 -8.22
N GLU A 108 -14.25 -0.78 -9.47
CA GLU A 108 -14.64 -1.67 -10.57
C GLU A 108 -13.59 -2.76 -10.86
N PHE A 109 -12.31 -2.39 -10.91
CA PHE A 109 -11.20 -3.33 -11.14
C PHE A 109 -11.22 -4.47 -10.10
N HIS A 110 -11.44 -4.13 -8.83
CA HIS A 110 -11.52 -5.12 -7.75
C HIS A 110 -12.90 -5.75 -7.56
N GLY A 111 -13.91 -5.34 -8.33
CA GLY A 111 -15.29 -5.78 -8.13
C GLY A 111 -15.86 -5.43 -6.75
N ARG A 112 -15.49 -4.26 -6.21
CA ARG A 112 -15.90 -3.77 -4.89
C ARG A 112 -16.84 -2.58 -5.00
N GLU A 113 -17.56 -2.29 -3.92
CA GLU A 113 -18.54 -1.20 -3.90
C GLU A 113 -17.85 0.18 -3.95
N ALA A 114 -16.73 0.33 -3.25
CA ALA A 114 -16.08 1.62 -3.13
C ALA A 114 -14.55 1.51 -2.98
N CYS A 115 -13.89 2.61 -3.31
CA CYS A 115 -12.47 2.83 -3.12
C CYS A 115 -12.22 4.23 -2.54
N MET A 116 -11.11 4.39 -1.82
CA MET A 116 -10.53 5.69 -1.52
C MET A 116 -9.01 5.67 -1.74
N ILE A 117 -8.48 6.74 -2.33
CA ILE A 117 -7.04 6.88 -2.61
C ILE A 117 -6.32 7.71 -1.53
N PHE A 118 -5.05 7.37 -1.30
CA PHE A 118 -4.10 8.02 -0.40
C PHE A 118 -2.80 8.37 -1.14
N SER A 119 -1.96 9.21 -0.53
CA SER A 119 -0.66 9.63 -1.07
C SER A 119 0.35 8.50 -1.26
N SER A 120 0.20 7.38 -0.55
CA SER A 120 1.03 6.17 -0.72
C SER A 120 0.33 4.96 -0.08
N ALA A 121 0.77 3.74 -0.41
CA ALA A 121 0.31 2.53 0.29
C ALA A 121 0.69 2.55 1.78
N TYR A 122 1.86 3.12 2.12
CA TYR A 122 2.23 3.32 3.53
C TYR A 122 1.21 4.22 4.25
N ALA A 123 0.84 5.35 3.64
CA ALA A 123 -0.18 6.24 4.19
C ALA A 123 -1.57 5.57 4.25
N THR A 124 -1.88 4.69 3.29
CA THR A 124 -3.11 3.90 3.28
C THR A 124 -3.19 3.01 4.52
N VAL A 125 -2.17 2.18 4.76
CA VAL A 125 -2.14 1.29 5.94
C VAL A 125 -2.20 2.07 7.25
N MET A 126 -1.45 3.17 7.35
CA MET A 126 -1.48 4.07 8.52
C MET A 126 -2.82 4.79 8.69
N GLY A 127 -3.56 4.99 7.60
CA GLY A 127 -4.88 5.61 7.57
C GLY A 127 -6.04 4.64 7.81
N VAL A 128 -5.84 3.34 7.59
CA VAL A 128 -6.86 2.30 7.71
C VAL A 128 -6.79 1.61 9.06
N LEU A 129 -5.65 0.98 9.38
CA LEU A 129 -5.58 0.10 10.55
C LEU A 129 -5.83 0.83 11.87
N PRO A 130 -5.16 1.95 12.19
CA PRO A 130 -5.35 2.61 13.49
C PRO A 130 -6.77 3.15 13.69
N VAL A 131 -7.48 3.44 12.61
CA VAL A 131 -8.86 3.96 12.62
C VAL A 131 -9.88 2.85 12.91
N LEU A 132 -9.60 1.62 12.47
CA LEU A 132 -10.43 0.44 12.72
C LEU A 132 -10.08 -0.27 14.03
N ILE A 133 -8.94 0.03 14.65
CA ILE A 133 -8.50 -0.58 15.90
C ILE A 133 -8.96 0.26 17.10
N THR A 134 -9.79 -0.34 17.95
CA THR A 134 -10.27 0.27 19.19
C THR A 134 -9.68 -0.41 20.42
N ALA A 135 -9.96 0.12 21.61
CA ALA A 135 -9.61 -0.50 22.88
C ALA A 135 -10.33 -1.84 23.16
N GLU A 136 -11.25 -2.27 22.29
CA GLU A 136 -11.95 -3.56 22.36
C GLU A 136 -11.58 -4.51 21.21
N THR A 137 -10.58 -4.14 20.41
CA THR A 137 -10.15 -4.88 19.22
C THR A 137 -8.91 -5.72 19.51
N ALA A 138 -8.92 -6.99 19.10
CA ALA A 138 -7.71 -7.79 18.94
C ALA A 138 -7.16 -7.62 17.52
N VAL A 139 -5.84 -7.51 17.39
CA VAL A 139 -5.16 -7.52 16.08
C VAL A 139 -4.23 -8.71 15.99
N ILE A 140 -4.37 -9.50 14.93
CA ILE A 140 -3.56 -10.69 14.67
C ILE A 140 -2.79 -10.46 13.37
N SER A 141 -1.46 -10.51 13.43
CA SER A 141 -0.56 -10.17 12.32
C SER A 141 0.45 -11.27 12.07
N ASP A 142 0.73 -11.54 10.79
CA ASP A 142 1.87 -12.37 10.38
C ASP A 142 3.18 -11.70 10.84
N GLU A 143 4.18 -12.50 11.22
CA GLU A 143 5.47 -12.01 11.72
C GLU A 143 6.32 -11.30 10.65
N LEU A 144 6.12 -11.61 9.37
CA LEU A 144 6.87 -11.02 8.25
C LEU A 144 6.14 -9.89 7.54
N ASN A 145 4.98 -9.47 8.06
CA ASN A 145 4.23 -8.33 7.54
C ASN A 145 5.10 -7.08 7.37
N HIS A 146 4.81 -6.33 6.31
CA HIS A 146 5.54 -5.13 5.98
C HIS A 146 5.54 -4.11 7.12
N ASN A 147 6.62 -3.32 7.19
CA ASN A 147 6.86 -2.38 8.30
C ASN A 147 5.73 -1.33 8.45
N CYS A 148 4.96 -1.03 7.40
CA CYS A 148 3.78 -0.15 7.51
C CYS A 148 2.72 -0.75 8.44
N ILE A 149 2.40 -2.04 8.32
CA ILE A 149 1.44 -2.75 9.17
C ILE A 149 1.95 -2.76 10.62
N ILE A 150 3.22 -3.08 10.82
CA ILE A 150 3.86 -3.08 12.14
C ILE A 150 3.75 -1.70 12.80
N ASN A 151 4.02 -0.62 12.06
CA ASN A 151 3.98 0.74 12.59
C ASN A 151 2.55 1.23 12.81
N ALA A 152 1.61 0.85 11.95
CA ALA A 152 0.19 1.16 12.15
C ALA A 152 -0.35 0.48 13.42
N MET A 153 -0.02 -0.79 13.66
CA MET A 153 -0.37 -1.48 14.91
C MET A 153 0.27 -0.82 16.14
N ARG A 154 1.48 -0.27 16.02
CA ARG A 154 2.13 0.48 17.12
C ARG A 154 1.49 1.83 17.39
N LEU A 155 0.97 2.49 16.34
CA LEU A 155 0.23 3.74 16.48
C LEU A 155 -1.15 3.51 17.11
N ALA A 156 -1.75 2.36 16.80
CA ALA A 156 -3.01 1.92 17.37
C ALA A 156 -2.88 1.50 18.85
N ARG A 157 -4.02 1.38 19.54
CA ARG A 157 -4.11 0.89 20.92
C ARG A 157 -5.10 -0.28 21.03
N PRO A 158 -4.80 -1.43 20.40
CA PRO A 158 -5.66 -2.60 20.50
C PRO A 158 -5.70 -3.12 21.94
N LYS A 159 -6.78 -3.84 22.27
CA LYS A 159 -6.89 -4.60 23.53
C LYS A 159 -5.84 -5.70 23.60
N GLU A 160 -5.72 -6.44 22.49
CA GLU A 160 -4.81 -7.55 22.34
C GLU A 160 -4.04 -7.44 21.02
N ARG A 161 -2.75 -7.80 21.05
CA ARG A 161 -1.91 -7.88 19.86
C ARG A 161 -1.25 -9.23 19.81
N HIS A 162 -1.55 -9.98 18.76
CA HIS A 162 -1.04 -11.32 18.52
C HIS A 162 -0.18 -11.32 17.26
N ILE A 163 1.00 -11.90 17.34
CA ILE A 163 1.86 -12.18 16.19
C ILE A 163 1.94 -13.69 16.03
N TYR A 164 1.67 -14.21 14.84
CA TYR A 164 1.81 -15.64 14.55
C TYR A 164 2.99 -15.90 13.59
N PRO A 165 3.65 -17.07 13.67
CA PRO A 165 4.72 -17.44 12.76
C PRO A 165 4.26 -17.39 11.31
N HIS A 166 5.18 -17.07 10.40
CA HIS A 166 4.87 -16.77 9.01
C HIS A 166 4.07 -17.89 8.33
N LEU A 167 2.89 -17.54 7.81
CA LEU A 167 1.94 -18.45 7.15
C LEU A 167 1.49 -19.67 7.99
N ASP A 168 1.70 -19.67 9.30
CA ASP A 168 1.27 -20.74 10.20
C ASP A 168 -0.21 -20.57 10.57
N LEU A 169 -1.08 -21.21 9.78
CA LEU A 169 -2.52 -21.19 9.97
C LEU A 169 -2.98 -21.85 11.28
N ASN A 170 -2.22 -22.79 11.84
CA ASN A 170 -2.56 -23.40 13.13
C ASN A 170 -2.30 -22.42 14.26
N ALA A 171 -1.19 -21.68 14.18
CA ALA A 171 -0.90 -20.62 15.13
C ALA A 171 -1.92 -19.48 15.01
N LEU A 172 -2.29 -19.07 13.79
CA LEU A 172 -3.37 -18.10 13.55
C LEU A 172 -4.69 -18.56 14.19
N ASP A 173 -5.08 -19.81 13.99
CA ASP A 173 -6.28 -20.40 14.58
C ASP A 173 -6.28 -20.33 16.11
N ALA A 174 -5.15 -20.66 16.73
CA ALA A 174 -4.99 -20.56 18.19
C ALA A 174 -5.14 -19.11 18.69
N ARG A 175 -4.59 -18.12 17.97
CA ARG A 175 -4.74 -16.69 18.31
C ARG A 175 -6.18 -16.22 18.16
N LEU A 176 -6.89 -16.70 17.13
CA LEU A 176 -8.32 -16.39 16.93
C LEU A 176 -9.17 -16.93 18.08
N ALA A 177 -8.93 -18.16 18.51
CA ALA A 177 -9.64 -18.77 19.63
C ALA A 177 -9.47 -17.99 20.94
N GLU A 178 -8.26 -17.51 21.21
CA GLU A 178 -7.92 -16.68 22.37
C GLU A 178 -8.62 -15.31 22.31
N ALA A 179 -8.48 -14.59 21.19
CA ALA A 179 -9.06 -13.26 21.02
C ALA A 179 -10.60 -13.26 21.03
N ALA A 180 -11.23 -14.27 20.44
CA ALA A 180 -12.69 -14.41 20.37
C ALA A 180 -13.35 -14.67 21.73
N ALA A 181 -12.57 -14.89 22.80
CA ALA A 181 -13.11 -14.98 24.16
C ALA A 181 -13.24 -13.62 24.84
N ASN A 182 -12.46 -12.62 24.41
CA ASN A 182 -12.22 -11.40 25.21
C ASN A 182 -12.43 -10.09 24.44
N CYS A 183 -12.47 -10.12 23.10
CA CYS A 183 -12.54 -8.94 22.25
C CYS A 183 -13.87 -8.83 21.52
N ARG A 184 -14.30 -7.59 21.25
CA ARG A 184 -15.52 -7.32 20.49
C ARG A 184 -15.33 -7.52 18.99
N ARG A 185 -14.14 -7.15 18.52
CA ARG A 185 -13.70 -7.19 17.12
C ARG A 185 -12.35 -7.87 17.03
N ILE A 186 -12.14 -8.66 15.99
CA ILE A 186 -10.81 -9.16 15.63
C ILE A 186 -10.45 -8.62 14.24
N ILE A 187 -9.21 -8.19 14.07
CA ILE A 187 -8.65 -7.84 12.76
C ILE A 187 -7.47 -8.76 12.49
N ILE A 188 -7.60 -9.62 11.48
CA ILE A 188 -6.48 -10.34 10.88
C ILE A 188 -5.89 -9.44 9.81
N VAL A 189 -4.58 -9.18 9.88
CA VAL A 189 -3.86 -8.40 8.88
C VAL A 189 -2.68 -9.17 8.31
N SER A 190 -2.55 -9.19 6.98
CA SER A 190 -1.46 -9.85 6.27
C SER A 190 -1.02 -9.03 5.06
N ASP A 191 0.25 -9.12 4.67
CA ASP A 191 0.61 -8.89 3.27
C ASP A 191 -0.08 -9.96 2.41
N GLY A 192 -0.52 -9.58 1.20
CA GLY A 192 -1.02 -10.52 0.20
C GLY A 192 0.15 -11.29 -0.42
N VAL A 193 1.05 -10.59 -1.11
CA VAL A 193 2.37 -11.10 -1.53
C VAL A 193 3.48 -10.48 -0.67
N PHE A 194 4.32 -11.31 -0.06
CA PHE A 194 5.37 -10.85 0.84
C PHE A 194 6.60 -10.37 0.08
N SER A 195 6.92 -9.09 0.24
CA SER A 195 7.87 -8.32 -0.58
C SER A 195 9.27 -8.93 -0.76
N MET A 196 9.82 -9.60 0.25
CA MET A 196 11.20 -10.08 0.26
C MET A 196 11.35 -11.55 -0.15
N ARG A 197 10.27 -12.34 -0.04
CA ARG A 197 10.28 -13.78 -0.28
C ARG A 197 9.50 -14.18 -1.54
N GLY A 198 8.47 -13.42 -1.89
CA GLY A 198 7.59 -13.71 -3.02
C GLY A 198 6.61 -14.86 -2.77
N ASP A 199 6.54 -15.40 -1.55
CA ASP A 199 5.42 -16.21 -1.09
C ASP A 199 4.18 -15.31 -0.84
N PHE A 200 3.02 -15.95 -0.68
CA PHE A 200 1.74 -15.26 -0.57
C PHE A 200 0.86 -15.85 0.53
N ALA A 201 0.03 -15.02 1.13
CA ALA A 201 -0.93 -15.43 2.14
C ALA A 201 -2.06 -16.26 1.50
N PRO A 202 -2.43 -17.43 2.06
CA PRO A 202 -3.58 -18.21 1.60
C PRO A 202 -4.88 -17.56 2.09
N LEU A 203 -5.29 -16.46 1.42
CA LEU A 203 -6.39 -15.60 1.88
C LEU A 203 -7.73 -16.37 1.98
N ASP A 204 -7.98 -17.32 1.09
CA ASP A 204 -9.12 -18.24 1.15
C ASP A 204 -9.19 -18.99 2.48
N LYS A 205 -8.07 -19.56 2.92
CA LYS A 205 -7.98 -20.30 4.19
C LYS A 205 -8.04 -19.38 5.40
N ILE A 206 -7.44 -18.18 5.32
CA ILE A 206 -7.54 -17.18 6.39
C ILE A 206 -8.99 -16.74 6.58
N LEU A 207 -9.73 -16.53 5.49
CA LEU A 207 -11.16 -16.20 5.52
C LEU A 207 -11.99 -17.35 6.10
N ASP A 208 -11.71 -18.59 5.72
CA ASP A 208 -12.36 -19.76 6.32
C ASP A 208 -12.13 -19.81 7.83
N LEU A 209 -10.90 -19.54 8.30
CA LEU A 209 -10.62 -19.41 9.73
C LEU A 209 -11.43 -18.28 10.36
N ALA A 210 -11.42 -17.08 9.78
CA ALA A 210 -12.15 -15.92 10.29
C ALA A 210 -13.65 -16.22 10.48
N ARG A 211 -14.30 -16.82 9.46
CA ARG A 211 -15.72 -17.20 9.50
C ARG A 211 -16.06 -18.14 10.65
N ARG A 212 -15.16 -19.05 11.04
CA ARG A 212 -15.40 -19.97 12.18
C ARG A 212 -15.53 -19.26 13.53
N TYR A 213 -14.99 -18.04 13.65
CA TYR A 213 -15.03 -17.26 14.88
C TYR A 213 -15.94 -16.04 14.79
N ASP A 214 -16.43 -15.68 13.61
CA ASP A 214 -17.18 -14.45 13.36
C ASP A 214 -18.39 -14.29 14.30
N GLU A 215 -19.22 -15.32 14.45
CA GLU A 215 -20.40 -15.31 15.33
C GLU A 215 -20.07 -15.12 16.82
N ARG A 216 -18.81 -15.35 17.22
CA ARG A 216 -18.34 -15.17 18.61
C ARG A 216 -17.93 -13.72 18.89
N CYS A 217 -17.79 -12.90 17.85
CA CYS A 217 -17.36 -11.52 17.95
C CYS A 217 -18.55 -10.57 17.70
N PRO A 218 -18.94 -9.73 18.67
CA PRO A 218 -19.99 -8.73 18.49
C PRO A 218 -19.83 -7.78 17.28
N GLU A 219 -18.61 -7.58 16.79
CA GLU A 219 -18.25 -6.67 15.70
C GLU A 219 -17.39 -7.35 14.64
N ASN A 220 -17.64 -8.64 14.39
CA ASN A 220 -17.02 -9.49 13.37
C ASN A 220 -15.51 -9.78 13.54
N VAL A 221 -15.04 -10.75 12.75
CA VAL A 221 -13.63 -11.01 12.48
C VAL A 221 -13.32 -10.49 11.07
N LEU A 222 -12.64 -9.35 10.99
CA LEU A 222 -12.26 -8.71 9.74
C LEU A 222 -10.91 -9.24 9.24
N VAL A 223 -10.80 -9.45 7.94
CA VAL A 223 -9.55 -9.76 7.24
C VAL A 223 -9.16 -8.57 6.36
N ILE A 224 -7.94 -8.07 6.56
CA ILE A 224 -7.38 -6.96 5.79
C ILE A 224 -6.07 -7.43 5.16
N ALA A 225 -5.94 -7.29 3.83
CA ALA A 225 -4.73 -7.66 3.11
C ALA A 225 -4.06 -6.44 2.49
N ASP A 226 -2.75 -6.25 2.72
CA ASP A 226 -1.90 -5.34 1.93
C ASP A 226 -1.33 -6.12 0.74
N ASP A 227 -1.99 -6.00 -0.41
CA ASP A 227 -1.59 -6.69 -1.63
C ASP A 227 -0.80 -5.79 -2.57
N SER A 228 -0.04 -4.84 -2.01
CA SER A 228 0.79 -3.91 -2.76
C SER A 228 1.83 -4.57 -3.68
N HIS A 229 2.16 -5.85 -3.47
CA HIS A 229 3.06 -6.62 -4.34
C HIS A 229 2.32 -7.60 -5.27
N GLY A 230 1.04 -7.88 -5.03
CA GLY A 230 0.22 -8.74 -5.89
C GLY A 230 -0.53 -7.95 -6.96
N VAL A 231 -1.16 -6.83 -6.62
CA VAL A 231 -1.98 -6.09 -7.58
C VAL A 231 -1.16 -5.62 -8.79
N GLY A 232 -1.68 -5.92 -9.98
CA GLY A 232 -1.10 -5.69 -11.29
C GLY A 232 0.00 -6.69 -11.69
N ALA A 233 0.46 -7.58 -10.79
CA ALA A 233 1.58 -8.49 -11.06
C ALA A 233 1.27 -9.96 -10.75
N PHE A 234 0.13 -10.25 -10.11
CA PHE A 234 -0.27 -11.57 -9.67
C PHE A 234 -1.76 -11.81 -9.94
N GLY A 235 -2.14 -13.08 -10.06
CA GLY A 235 -3.46 -13.46 -10.60
C GLY A 235 -3.50 -13.44 -12.13
N ALA A 236 -4.53 -14.05 -12.72
CA ALA A 236 -4.68 -14.17 -14.17
C ALA A 236 -4.97 -12.83 -14.86
N THR A 237 -5.63 -11.91 -14.16
CA THR A 237 -6.03 -10.59 -14.65
C THR A 237 -5.42 -9.45 -13.85
N GLY A 238 -4.36 -9.73 -13.08
CA GLY A 238 -3.66 -8.74 -12.27
C GLY A 238 -4.42 -8.30 -11.01
N ARG A 239 -5.49 -9.00 -10.62
CA ARG A 239 -6.28 -8.67 -9.41
C ARG A 239 -5.63 -9.17 -8.12
N GLY A 240 -4.42 -9.72 -8.22
CA GLY A 240 -3.55 -9.97 -7.09
C GLY A 240 -3.86 -11.25 -6.32
N SER A 241 -3.56 -11.23 -5.03
CA SER A 241 -3.65 -12.40 -4.15
C SER A 241 -5.09 -12.89 -3.97
N GLU A 242 -6.09 -11.99 -4.01
CA GLU A 242 -7.50 -12.39 -3.92
C GLU A 242 -7.92 -13.26 -5.11
N GLU A 243 -7.54 -12.86 -6.34
CA GLU A 243 -7.83 -13.63 -7.55
C GLU A 243 -7.06 -14.96 -7.56
N HIS A 244 -5.79 -14.94 -7.17
CA HIS A 244 -4.97 -16.15 -7.18
C HIS A 244 -5.47 -17.20 -6.18
N THR A 245 -5.91 -16.78 -4.99
CA THR A 245 -6.33 -17.69 -3.92
C THR A 245 -7.83 -17.97 -3.93
N GLY A 246 -8.64 -17.11 -4.57
CA GLY A 246 -10.10 -17.15 -4.46
C GLY A 246 -10.64 -16.58 -3.13
N GLY A 247 -9.80 -15.91 -2.34
CA GLY A 247 -10.17 -15.30 -1.07
C GLY A 247 -10.43 -13.80 -1.16
N ALA A 248 -11.69 -13.38 -1.10
CA ALA A 248 -12.08 -11.98 -1.05
C ALA A 248 -12.13 -11.46 0.40
N VAL A 249 -11.14 -10.67 0.79
CA VAL A 249 -11.01 -10.03 2.11
C VAL A 249 -11.97 -8.85 2.27
N ASP A 250 -12.13 -8.35 3.50
CA ASP A 250 -13.04 -7.24 3.82
C ASP A 250 -12.50 -5.89 3.31
N LEU A 251 -11.19 -5.69 3.46
CA LEU A 251 -10.48 -4.52 2.93
C LEU A 251 -9.18 -4.96 2.26
N LEU A 252 -9.05 -4.62 0.99
CA LEU A 252 -7.81 -4.81 0.24
C LEU A 252 -7.10 -3.45 0.14
N VAL A 253 -5.86 -3.41 0.61
CA VAL A 253 -4.94 -2.28 0.40
C VAL A 253 -4.06 -2.59 -0.80
N GLY A 254 -3.95 -1.62 -1.72
CA GLY A 254 -3.07 -1.69 -2.88
C GLY A 254 -2.17 -0.46 -3.00
N THR A 255 -1.18 -0.57 -3.88
CA THR A 255 -0.29 0.52 -4.23
C THR A 255 -0.39 0.87 -5.70
N LEU A 256 -0.27 2.15 -6.03
CA LEU A 256 -0.08 2.62 -7.39
C LEU A 256 1.42 2.62 -7.77
N GLY A 257 2.31 2.54 -6.77
CA GLY A 257 3.78 2.72 -6.87
C GLY A 257 4.60 1.56 -7.38
N LYS A 258 3.97 0.43 -7.73
CA LYS A 258 4.68 -0.78 -8.17
C LYS A 258 4.31 -1.17 -9.60
N ALA A 259 3.49 -2.20 -9.78
CA ALA A 259 3.09 -2.66 -11.11
C ALA A 259 2.48 -1.52 -11.96
N ILE A 260 1.61 -0.72 -11.34
CA ILE A 260 0.91 0.42 -11.95
C ILE A 260 1.87 1.57 -12.33
N GLY A 261 2.92 1.81 -11.54
CA GLY A 261 4.05 2.66 -11.92
C GLY A 261 3.92 4.17 -11.64
N VAL A 262 3.01 4.60 -10.76
CA VAL A 262 2.81 6.02 -10.36
C VAL A 262 2.74 6.17 -8.84
N ASN A 263 2.67 7.37 -8.27
CA ASN A 263 2.58 7.47 -6.80
C ASN A 263 1.15 7.22 -6.28
N GLY A 264 1.06 6.73 -5.04
CA GLY A 264 -0.20 6.55 -4.34
C GLY A 264 -0.41 5.18 -3.73
N GLY A 265 -1.47 5.09 -2.96
CA GLY A 265 -2.06 3.84 -2.47
C GLY A 265 -3.55 4.00 -2.36
N TYR A 266 -4.25 2.90 -2.13
CA TYR A 266 -5.70 2.91 -2.03
C TYR A 266 -6.17 1.75 -1.18
N VAL A 267 -7.39 1.88 -0.68
CA VAL A 267 -8.13 0.78 -0.06
C VAL A 267 -9.46 0.62 -0.78
N VAL A 268 -9.86 -0.62 -1.01
CA VAL A 268 -11.16 -1.00 -1.58
C VAL A 268 -11.91 -1.90 -0.60
N GLY A 269 -13.25 -1.78 -0.59
CA GLY A 269 -14.12 -2.53 0.31
C GLY A 269 -15.58 -2.16 0.13
N SER A 270 -16.38 -2.37 1.18
CA SER A 270 -17.79 -1.92 1.18
C SER A 270 -17.89 -0.40 1.28
N GLN A 271 -18.98 0.16 0.77
CA GLN A 271 -19.24 1.60 0.80
C GLN A 271 -19.20 2.14 2.23
N ILE A 272 -19.79 1.42 3.20
CA ILE A 272 -19.83 1.81 4.60
C ILE A 272 -18.43 1.91 5.21
N LEU A 273 -17.54 0.94 4.93
CA LEU A 273 -16.17 0.98 5.44
C LEU A 273 -15.38 2.14 4.83
N ILE A 274 -15.54 2.37 3.53
CA ILE A 274 -14.86 3.48 2.84
C ILE A 274 -15.36 4.84 3.36
N ASP A 275 -16.67 5.02 3.53
CA ASP A 275 -17.25 6.26 4.06
C ASP A 275 -16.78 6.51 5.51
N TYR A 276 -16.79 5.48 6.35
CA TYR A 276 -16.26 5.59 7.71
C TYR A 276 -14.78 6.02 7.70
N LEU A 277 -13.96 5.43 6.84
CA LEU A 277 -12.54 5.78 6.73
C LEU A 277 -12.33 7.22 6.20
N ARG A 278 -13.15 7.69 5.25
CA ARG A 278 -13.08 9.08 4.76
C ARG A 278 -13.33 10.11 5.86
N GLU A 279 -14.21 9.80 6.80
CA GLU A 279 -14.57 10.68 7.92
C GLU A 279 -13.62 10.60 9.13
N HIS A 280 -12.83 9.53 9.24
CA HIS A 280 -12.00 9.28 10.43
C HIS A 280 -10.50 9.21 10.17
N SER A 281 -10.06 9.03 8.92
CA SER A 281 -8.65 8.83 8.61
C SER A 281 -7.87 10.15 8.52
N PRO A 282 -6.98 10.48 9.46
CA PRO A 282 -6.21 11.73 9.40
C PRO A 282 -5.25 11.77 8.20
N PHE A 283 -4.83 10.59 7.71
CA PHE A 283 -3.99 10.45 6.51
C PHE A 283 -4.74 10.74 5.21
N TYR A 284 -6.07 10.82 5.25
CA TYR A 284 -6.92 11.25 4.15
C TYR A 284 -7.43 12.68 4.36
N ILE A 285 -7.95 12.98 5.56
CA ILE A 285 -8.59 14.27 5.88
C ILE A 285 -7.58 15.42 5.87
N TYR A 286 -6.42 15.23 6.50
CA TYR A 286 -5.44 16.30 6.72
C TYR A 286 -4.20 16.17 5.82
N SER A 287 -4.32 15.45 4.71
CA SER A 287 -3.25 15.25 3.74
C SER A 287 -3.71 15.62 2.33
N ASN A 288 -2.81 16.16 1.53
CA ASN A 288 -3.08 16.39 0.11
C ASN A 288 -3.12 15.01 -0.60
N PRO A 289 -4.03 14.82 -1.57
CA PRO A 289 -4.03 13.60 -2.36
C PRO A 289 -2.85 13.57 -3.34
N ILE A 290 -2.73 12.47 -4.07
CA ILE A 290 -1.88 12.42 -5.27
C ILE A 290 -2.30 13.50 -6.27
N THR A 291 -1.41 13.85 -7.19
CA THR A 291 -1.69 14.86 -8.20
C THR A 291 -2.75 14.34 -9.20
N PRO A 292 -3.44 15.24 -9.92
CA PRO A 292 -4.40 14.85 -10.95
C PRO A 292 -3.73 14.13 -12.12
N GLY A 293 -2.47 14.51 -12.42
CA GLY A 293 -1.62 13.82 -13.38
C GLY A 293 -1.40 12.37 -12.97
N GLU A 294 -0.94 12.14 -11.74
CA GLU A 294 -0.74 10.80 -11.20
C GLU A 294 -2.05 9.99 -11.16
N ALA A 295 -3.17 10.63 -10.84
CA ALA A 295 -4.46 9.94 -10.81
C ALA A 295 -4.93 9.49 -12.19
N ALA A 296 -4.81 10.35 -13.21
CA ALA A 296 -5.16 10.00 -14.59
C ALA A 296 -4.21 8.93 -15.16
N ALA A 297 -2.92 9.02 -14.84
CA ALA A 297 -1.92 8.03 -15.24
C ALA A 297 -2.17 6.66 -14.57
N ALA A 298 -2.53 6.65 -13.28
CA ALA A 298 -2.91 5.43 -12.58
C ALA A 298 -4.11 4.75 -13.24
N GLN A 299 -5.12 5.54 -13.61
CA GLN A 299 -6.32 5.04 -14.26
C GLN A 299 -5.97 4.40 -15.62
N ALA A 300 -5.20 5.10 -16.45
CA ALA A 300 -4.74 4.57 -17.74
C ALA A 300 -3.89 3.30 -17.58
N ALA A 301 -3.06 3.22 -16.54
CA ALA A 301 -2.28 2.02 -16.25
C ALA A 301 -3.18 0.84 -15.85
N ILE A 302 -4.25 1.07 -15.07
CA ILE A 302 -5.25 0.04 -14.73
C ILE A 302 -5.98 -0.43 -16.00
N ASP A 303 -6.33 0.49 -16.90
CA ASP A 303 -6.98 0.17 -18.18
C ASP A 303 -6.10 -0.67 -19.12
N VAL A 304 -4.77 -0.62 -18.97
CA VAL A 304 -3.84 -1.50 -19.71
C VAL A 304 -3.74 -2.89 -19.06
N ILE A 305 -3.96 -2.98 -17.75
CA ILE A 305 -3.87 -4.24 -16.99
C ILE A 305 -5.12 -5.11 -17.19
N ASP A 306 -6.30 -4.49 -17.20
CA ASP A 306 -7.63 -5.14 -17.26
C ASP A 306 -8.06 -5.51 -18.69
#